data_AF-A0A2M8EWV5-F1
#
_entry.id   AF-A0A2M8EWV5-F1
#
_cell.length_a   1.000
_cell.length_b   1.000
_cell.length_c   1.000
_cell.angle_alpha   90.00
_cell.angle_beta   90.00
_cell.angle_gamma   90.00
#
_symmetry.space_group_name_H-M   'P 1'
#
loop_
_entity.id
_entity.type
_entity.pdbx_description
1 polymer ?
#
loop_
_entity_poly.entity_id
_entity_poly.type
_entity_poly.pdbx_seq_one_letter_code
_entity_poly.pdbx_strand_id
1 'polypeptide(L)'
;MMNKHRKRKFGAGRIGSMETSLEKLVFILMYMKCYPTFDLIGFYFDMWGSTACRNMHFLLNVLEKTLGRNMSLPKRRISTPQEFEELFP
;
A
#
# COMPACT_ATOMS: atom_id res chain seq x y z
N MET A 1 -9.15 -42.90 -4.18
CA MET A 1 -9.60 -41.97 -3.11
C MET A 1 -10.19 -40.74 -3.76
N MET A 2 -11.48 -40.47 -3.55
CA MET A 2 -12.21 -39.36 -4.18
C MET A 2 -11.62 -38.01 -3.78
N ASN A 3 -11.19 -37.24 -4.79
CA ASN A 3 -10.70 -35.88 -4.68
C ASN A 3 -11.84 -34.97 -4.22
N LYS A 4 -11.96 -34.75 -2.90
CA LYS A 4 -12.96 -33.85 -2.32
C LYS A 4 -12.62 -32.43 -2.75
N HIS A 5 -13.41 -31.81 -3.63
CA HIS A 5 -13.23 -30.43 -4.07
C HIS A 5 -13.12 -29.50 -2.85
N ARG A 6 -11.89 -29.11 -2.49
CA ARG A 6 -11.65 -28.24 -1.34
C ARG A 6 -12.12 -26.83 -1.67
N LYS A 7 -13.35 -26.48 -1.30
CA LYS A 7 -13.86 -25.11 -1.35
C LYS A 7 -13.27 -24.32 -0.18
N ARG A 8 -12.42 -23.32 -0.46
CA ARG A 8 -11.87 -22.46 0.59
C ARG A 8 -13.02 -21.63 1.20
N LYS A 9 -13.12 -21.62 2.53
CA LYS A 9 -13.99 -20.66 3.23
C LYS A 9 -13.39 -19.25 3.10
N PHE A 10 -14.25 -18.23 3.12
CA PHE A 10 -13.80 -16.85 3.25
C PHE A 10 -12.93 -16.72 4.52
N GLY A 11 -11.77 -16.07 4.40
CA GLY A 11 -10.80 -15.99 5.50
C GLY A 11 -9.91 -17.24 5.71
N ALA A 12 -10.10 -18.35 4.99
CA ALA A 12 -9.22 -19.53 5.05
C ALA A 12 -7.90 -19.35 4.26
N GLY A 13 -7.47 -18.10 4.08
CA GLY A 13 -6.19 -17.70 3.52
C GLY A 13 -5.08 -17.77 4.57
N ARG A 14 -3.85 -17.45 4.16
CA ARG A 14 -2.81 -17.10 5.14
C ARG A 14 -3.23 -15.81 5.82
N ILE A 15 -3.19 -15.78 7.15
CA ILE A 15 -3.44 -14.56 7.92
C ILE A 15 -2.35 -13.53 7.52
N GLY A 16 -2.75 -12.28 7.29
CA GLY A 16 -1.82 -11.23 6.91
C GLY A 16 -0.86 -10.90 8.05
N SER A 17 0.36 -10.45 7.73
CA SER A 17 1.40 -10.13 8.72
C SER A 17 1.11 -8.89 9.56
N MET A 18 0.17 -8.03 9.14
CA MET A 18 -0.26 -6.84 9.90
C MET A 18 -1.54 -7.14 10.68
N GLU A 19 -1.41 -7.43 11.95
CA GLU A 19 -2.49 -7.79 12.87
C GLU A 19 -3.19 -6.53 13.40
N THR A 20 -2.41 -5.52 13.81
CA THR A 20 -2.92 -4.35 14.51
C THR A 20 -3.27 -3.19 13.55
N SER A 21 -4.15 -2.30 13.99
CA SER A 21 -4.45 -1.06 13.25
C SER A 21 -3.24 -0.13 13.18
N LEU A 22 -2.36 -0.17 14.20
CA LEU A 22 -1.13 0.61 14.24
C LEU A 22 -0.15 0.16 13.13
N GLU A 23 0.08 -1.14 12.98
CA GLU A 23 0.94 -1.66 11.90
C GLU A 23 0.45 -1.25 10.52
N LYS A 24 -0.86 -1.33 10.29
CA LYS A 24 -1.49 -0.89 9.05
C LYS A 24 -1.29 0.61 8.80
N LEU A 25 -1.42 1.42 9.85
CA LEU A 25 -1.19 2.86 9.77
C LEU A 25 0.29 3.18 9.47
N VAL A 26 1.22 2.54 10.18
CA VAL A 26 2.67 2.71 9.95
C VAL A 26 3.03 2.28 8.52
N PHE A 27 2.49 1.16 8.04
CA PHE A 27 2.69 0.68 6.67
C PHE A 27 2.31 1.74 5.64
N ILE A 28 1.08 2.27 5.71
CA ILE A 28 0.62 3.22 4.68
C ILE A 28 1.33 4.57 4.80
N LEU A 29 1.60 5.05 6.02
CA LEU A 29 2.32 6.30 6.22
C LEU A 29 3.77 6.21 5.73
N MET A 30 4.45 5.09 5.98
CA MET A 30 5.78 4.83 5.46
C MET A 30 5.78 4.80 3.93
N TYR A 31 4.76 4.17 3.32
CA TYR A 31 4.60 4.18 1.87
C TYR A 31 4.43 5.60 1.31
N MET A 32 3.54 6.40 1.92
CA MET A 32 3.29 7.78 1.46
C MET A 32 4.47 8.71 1.69
N LYS A 33 5.26 8.50 2.74
CA LYS A 33 6.39 9.38 3.10
C LYS A 33 7.65 9.07 2.29
N CYS A 34 7.99 7.79 2.15
CA CYS A 34 9.27 7.37 1.58
C CYS A 34 9.13 6.77 0.18
N TYR A 35 7.91 6.46 -0.26
CA TYR A 35 7.60 5.80 -1.53
C TYR A 35 8.53 4.60 -1.87
N PRO A 36 8.73 3.65 -0.93
CA PRO A 36 9.56 2.48 -1.17
C PRO A 36 8.95 1.58 -2.24
N THR A 37 9.79 0.77 -2.89
CA THR A 37 9.30 -0.31 -3.76
C THR A 37 8.51 -1.33 -2.95
N PHE A 38 7.60 -2.06 -3.61
CA PHE A 38 6.76 -3.03 -2.93
C PHE A 38 7.55 -4.21 -2.35
N ASP A 39 8.68 -4.55 -2.95
CA ASP A 39 9.57 -5.58 -2.41
C ASP A 39 10.26 -5.11 -1.13
N LEU A 40 10.66 -3.84 -1.06
CA LEU A 40 11.30 -3.27 0.12
C LEU A 40 10.32 -3.14 1.29
N ILE A 41 9.13 -2.57 1.07
CA ILE A 41 8.12 -2.50 2.12
C ILE A 41 7.57 -3.89 2.47
N GLY A 42 7.50 -4.80 1.49
CA GLY A 42 7.17 -6.20 1.74
C GLY A 42 8.18 -6.87 2.66
N PHE A 43 9.48 -6.64 2.44
CA PHE A 43 10.55 -7.10 3.31
C PHE A 43 10.41 -6.57 4.74
N TYR A 44 10.13 -5.29 4.94
CA TYR A 44 9.96 -4.70 6.28
C TYR A 44 8.75 -5.26 7.06
N PHE A 45 7.69 -5.68 6.37
CA PHE A 45 6.45 -6.17 6.97
C PHE A 45 6.23 -7.67 6.76
N ASP A 46 7.29 -8.44 6.49
CA ASP A 46 7.27 -9.90 6.28
C ASP A 46 6.16 -10.37 5.32
N MET A 47 6.09 -9.76 4.13
CA MET A 47 5.12 -10.12 3.11
C MET A 47 5.67 -10.00 1.68
N TRP A 48 5.06 -10.76 0.76
CA TRP A 48 5.36 -10.64 -0.66
C TRP A 48 4.98 -9.27 -1.21
N GLY A 49 5.75 -8.75 -2.17
CA GLY A 49 5.48 -7.46 -2.82
C GLY A 49 4.07 -7.36 -3.44
N SER A 50 3.54 -8.46 -3.99
CA SER A 50 2.16 -8.50 -4.49
C SER A 50 1.11 -8.32 -3.38
N THR A 51 1.39 -8.80 -2.17
CA THR A 51 0.54 -8.59 -0.99
C THR A 51 0.67 -7.16 -0.48
N ALA A 52 1.89 -6.61 -0.44
CA ALA A 52 2.12 -5.22 -0.08
C ALA A 52 1.39 -4.25 -1.01
N CYS A 53 1.42 -4.50 -2.32
CA CYS A 53 0.69 -3.70 -3.31
C CYS A 53 -0.83 -3.71 -3.07
N ARG A 54 -1.42 -4.90 -2.86
CA ARG A 54 -2.85 -5.02 -2.54
C ARG A 54 -3.21 -4.29 -1.25
N ASN A 55 -2.41 -4.47 -0.20
CA ASN A 55 -2.61 -3.83 1.09
C ASN A 55 -2.49 -2.30 0.97
N MET A 56 -1.51 -1.80 0.21
CA MET A 56 -1.34 -0.37 -0.04
C MET A 56 -2.59 0.24 -0.66
N HIS A 57 -3.12 -0.34 -1.74
CA HIS A 57 -4.32 0.19 -2.38
C HIS A 57 -5.54 0.21 -1.44
N PHE A 58 -5.71 -0.84 -0.64
CA PHE A 58 -6.79 -0.91 0.35
C PHE A 58 -6.62 0.15 1.44
N LEU A 59 -5.42 0.23 2.03
CA LEU A 59 -5.14 1.14 3.13
C LEU A 59 -5.12 2.61 2.69
N LEU A 60 -4.70 2.89 1.45
CA LEU A 60 -4.79 4.22 0.86
C LEU A 60 -6.25 4.69 0.80
N ASN A 61 -7.16 3.83 0.35
CA ASN A 61 -8.59 4.17 0.30
C ASN A 61 -9.16 4.45 1.71
N VAL A 62 -8.77 3.66 2.71
CA VAL A 62 -9.16 3.90 4.10
C VAL A 62 -8.60 5.22 4.61
N LEU A 63 -7.32 5.50 4.33
CA LEU A 63 -6.65 6.72 4.75
C LEU A 63 -7.31 7.97 4.13
N GLU A 64 -7.55 7.97 2.83
CA GLU A 64 -8.17 9.09 2.11
C GLU A 64 -9.59 9.38 2.61
N LYS A 65 -10.40 8.33 2.82
CA LYS A 65 -11.73 8.46 3.43
C LYS A 65 -11.68 9.02 4.84
N THR A 66 -10.68 8.62 5.63
CA THR A 66 -10.52 9.09 7.01
C THR A 66 -10.05 10.55 7.05
N LEU A 67 -9.19 10.96 6.12
CA LEU A 67 -8.69 12.33 6.03
C LEU A 67 -9.66 13.29 5.33
N GLY A 68 -10.66 12.78 4.60
CA GLY A 68 -11.56 13.59 3.78
C GLY A 68 -10.88 14.25 2.57
N ARG A 69 -9.69 13.75 2.18
CA ARG A 69 -8.94 14.25 1.01
C ARG A 69 -8.16 13.12 0.35
N ASN A 70 -7.95 13.27 -0.95
CA ASN A 70 -7.08 12.36 -1.70
C ASN A 70 -5.62 12.67 -1.42
N MET A 71 -4.82 11.64 -1.29
CA MET A 71 -3.38 11.75 -1.14
C MET A 71 -2.75 11.63 -2.53
N SER A 72 -2.75 12.74 -3.27
CA SER A 72 -2.16 12.78 -4.61
C SER A 72 -0.65 12.60 -4.52
N LEU A 73 -0.11 11.68 -5.32
CA LEU A 73 1.33 11.59 -5.54
C LEU A 73 1.85 12.88 -6.20
N PRO A 74 3.14 13.22 -6.03
CA PRO A 74 3.74 14.37 -6.70
C PRO A 74 3.49 14.35 -8.20
N LYS A 75 3.38 15.53 -8.80
CA LYS A 75 3.13 15.71 -10.23
C LYS A 75 4.24 14.99 -11.02
N ARG A 76 3.89 13.94 -11.77
CA ARG A 76 4.88 13.06 -12.44
C ARG A 76 5.53 13.66 -13.68
N ARG A 77 4.87 14.63 -14.33
CA ARG A 77 5.37 15.26 -15.57
C ARG A 77 5.55 16.74 -15.32
N ILE A 78 6.80 17.18 -15.46
CA ILE A 78 7.21 18.58 -15.44
C ILE A 78 7.68 18.87 -16.86
N SER A 79 7.04 19.83 -17.52
CA SER A 79 7.24 20.06 -18.96
C SER A 79 8.10 21.29 -19.25
N THR A 80 8.36 22.13 -18.24
CA THR A 80 9.18 23.33 -18.38
C THR A 80 10.13 23.49 -17.20
N PRO A 81 11.31 24.13 -17.39
CA PRO A 81 12.20 24.48 -16.29
C PRO A 81 11.53 25.39 -15.24
N GLN A 82 10.68 26.32 -15.66
CA GLN A 82 9.95 27.22 -14.76
C GLN A 82 8.98 26.45 -13.84
N GLU A 83 8.25 25.49 -14.40
CA GLU A 83 7.37 24.60 -13.62
C GLU A 83 8.16 23.75 -12.61
N PHE A 84 9.43 23.42 -12.90
CA PHE A 84 10.30 22.72 -11.96
C PHE A 84 10.65 23.62 -10.76
N GLU A 85 11.11 24.86 -11.02
CA GLU A 85 11.48 25.81 -9.98
C GLU A 85 10.31 26.18 -9.06
N GLU A 86 9.09 26.27 -9.58
CA GLU A 86 7.90 26.54 -8.76
C GLU A 86 7.50 25.36 -7.85
N LEU A 87 7.71 24.12 -8.31
CA LEU A 87 7.33 22.91 -7.56
C LEU A 87 8.39 22.48 -6.55
N PHE A 88 9.66 22.83 -6.78
CA PHE A 88 10.81 22.46 -5.96
C PHE A 88 11.70 23.70 -5.69
N PRO A 89 11.29 24.62 -4.80
CA PRO A 89 12.07 25.80 -4.44
C PRO A 89 13.36 25.46 -3.68
#